data_AF-A0A8T6VHZ1-F1
#
_entry.id   AF-A0A8T6VHZ1-F1
#
_cell.length_a   1.000
_cell.length_b   1.000
_cell.length_c   1.000
_cell.angle_alpha   90.00
_cell.angle_beta   90.00
_cell.angle_gamma   90.00
#
_symmetry.space_group_name_H-M   'P 1'
#
loop_
_entity.id
_entity.type
_entity.pdbx_description
1 polymer ?
#
loop_
_entity_poly.entity_id
_entity_poly.type
_entity_poly.pdbx_seq_one_letter_code
_entity_poly.pdbx_strand_id
1 'polypeptide(L)'
;MARYTGPVCKLCRREGEKLFLKGSRCHSAKCSFEKRSYAPGQHGLGRRTKLSEYGVQLRMKQKVKRIYGLLEAQFRSYYVKSSRQKGVTGENLLRMLESRLDNVVYRLGFAPSRKAGRQLVLHGHFLVNGKFVNVPSYILRPGDVVMVREKSRK
;
A
#
# COMPACT_ATOMS: atom_id res chain seq x y z
N MET A 1 -1.84 8.48 -14.18
CA MET A 1 -2.53 8.12 -12.91
C MET A 1 -1.81 8.75 -11.72
N ALA A 2 -2.49 9.65 -10.98
CA ALA A 2 -1.91 10.31 -9.82
C ALA A 2 -1.59 9.33 -8.67
N ARG A 3 -0.45 9.53 -8.00
CA ARG A 3 -0.03 8.79 -6.81
C ARG A 3 0.95 9.61 -5.98
N TYR A 4 1.17 9.23 -4.73
CA TYR A 4 2.22 9.85 -3.91
C TYR A 4 3.62 9.45 -4.39
N THR A 5 4.35 10.37 -5.01
CA THR A 5 5.73 10.19 -5.50
C THR A 5 6.80 10.72 -4.53
N GLY A 6 6.39 11.46 -3.49
CA GLY A 6 7.31 12.10 -2.55
C GLY A 6 8.04 11.15 -1.57
N PRO A 7 8.77 11.73 -0.60
CA PRO A 7 9.58 10.98 0.37
C PRO A 7 8.78 10.02 1.26
N VAL A 8 8.86 8.72 0.98
CA VAL A 8 8.05 7.69 1.68
C VAL A 8 8.50 7.38 3.11
N CYS A 9 9.79 7.50 3.42
CA CYS A 9 10.29 7.23 4.79
C CYS A 9 9.80 8.29 5.79
N LYS A 10 9.49 9.52 5.31
CA LYS A 10 8.83 10.57 6.09
C LYS A 10 7.45 10.11 6.58
N LEU A 11 6.74 9.31 5.77
CA LEU A 11 5.43 8.78 6.13
C LEU A 11 5.52 7.75 7.25
N CYS A 12 6.50 6.84 7.21
CA CYS A 12 6.73 5.86 8.28
C CYS A 12 6.99 6.57 9.62
N ARG A 13 7.87 7.59 9.60
CA ARG A 13 8.17 8.42 10.76
C ARG A 13 6.94 9.16 11.30
N ARG A 14 6.07 9.66 10.43
CA ARG A 14 4.84 10.35 10.86
C ARG A 14 3.81 9.40 11.48
N GLU A 15 3.70 8.18 10.94
CA GLU A 15 2.77 7.17 11.49
C GLU A 15 3.35 6.43 12.70
N GLY A 16 4.63 6.63 13.03
CA GLY A 16 5.27 6.03 14.20
C GLY A 16 5.54 4.54 14.06
N GLU A 17 5.47 3.99 12.84
CA GLU A 17 5.60 2.55 12.56
C GLU A 17 6.26 2.32 11.19
N LYS A 18 6.90 1.16 11.01
CA LYS A 18 7.47 0.74 9.71
C LYS A 18 6.35 0.32 8.75
N LEU A 19 6.20 1.07 7.66
CA LEU A 19 5.20 0.78 6.60
C LEU A 19 5.76 -0.02 5.41
N PHE A 20 7.05 -0.41 5.44
CA PHE A 20 7.73 -1.23 4.42
C PHE A 20 7.60 -0.73 2.97
N LEU A 21 7.63 0.59 2.77
CA LEU A 21 7.42 1.22 1.44
C LEU A 21 8.64 1.22 0.50
N LYS A 22 9.83 0.76 0.95
CA LYS A 22 11.09 0.76 0.18
C LYS A 22 11.72 -0.63 -0.01
N GLY A 23 10.98 -1.72 0.22
CA GLY A 23 11.49 -3.08 0.07
C GLY A 23 12.69 -3.37 0.99
N SER A 24 13.76 -3.97 0.45
CA SER A 24 14.94 -4.42 1.20
C SER A 24 15.54 -3.36 2.13
N ARG A 25 15.56 -2.08 1.72
CA ARG A 25 16.07 -0.99 2.56
C ARG A 25 15.31 -0.85 3.89
N CYS A 26 14.02 -1.20 3.94
CA CYS A 26 13.23 -1.14 5.17
C CYS A 26 13.64 -2.18 6.23
N HIS A 27 14.35 -3.24 5.81
CA HIS A 27 14.87 -4.29 6.68
C HIS A 27 16.33 -4.04 7.12
N SER A 28 16.99 -3.03 6.56
CA SER A 28 18.38 -2.68 6.89
C SER A 28 18.48 -1.57 7.94
N ALA A 29 19.62 -1.51 8.65
CA ALA A 29 20.05 -0.42 9.53
C ALA A 29 20.04 0.98 8.87
N LYS A 30 19.97 1.04 7.53
CA LYS A 30 19.87 2.28 6.74
C LYS A 30 18.43 2.81 6.67
N CYS A 31 17.47 2.15 7.31
CA CYS A 31 16.09 2.60 7.40
C CYS A 31 15.99 3.90 8.19
N SER A 32 15.35 4.93 7.62
CA SER A 32 15.24 6.23 8.30
C SER A 32 14.41 6.18 9.57
N PHE A 33 13.54 5.16 9.72
CA PHE A 33 12.74 4.98 10.92
C PHE A 33 13.57 4.45 12.09
N GLU A 34 14.50 3.52 11.84
CA GLU A 34 15.41 3.02 12.88
C GLU A 34 16.35 4.11 13.37
N LYS A 35 16.89 4.91 12.45
CA LYS A 35 17.76 6.05 12.81
C LYS A 35 17.00 7.19 13.50
N ARG A 36 15.73 7.40 13.12
CA ARG A 36 14.90 8.55 13.56
C ARG A 36 13.44 8.13 13.63
N SER A 37 13.03 7.55 14.76
CA SER A 37 11.66 7.06 14.98
C SER A 37 10.64 8.16 15.29
N TYR A 38 11.10 9.39 15.46
CA TYR A 38 10.27 10.56 15.75
C TYR A 38 9.66 11.20 14.48
N ALA A 39 8.58 11.94 14.67
CA ALA A 39 7.83 12.55 13.59
C ALA A 39 8.71 13.50 12.75
N PRO A 40 8.42 13.68 11.45
CA PRO A 40 9.17 14.61 10.64
C PRO A 40 8.79 16.08 10.92
N GLY A 41 9.74 17.00 10.74
CA GLY A 41 9.58 18.44 10.97
C GLY A 41 10.42 18.95 12.14
N GLN A 42 10.51 20.26 12.31
CA GLN A 42 11.30 20.93 13.36
C GLN A 42 10.86 20.48 14.77
N HIS A 43 9.55 20.42 15.01
CA HIS A 43 8.98 19.97 16.30
C HIS A 43 8.88 18.44 16.43
N GLY A 44 9.54 17.68 15.57
CA GLY A 44 9.46 16.21 15.56
C GLY A 44 9.95 15.56 16.87
N LEU A 45 10.92 16.19 17.53
CA LEU A 45 11.50 15.80 18.83
C LEU A 45 10.73 16.37 20.03
N GLY A 46 9.76 17.26 19.78
CA GLY A 46 8.94 17.82 20.85
C GLY A 46 8.06 16.76 21.51
N ARG A 47 7.59 17.06 22.71
CA ARG A 47 6.69 16.18 23.47
C ARG A 47 5.45 15.86 22.62
N ARG A 48 5.15 14.58 22.42
CA ARG A 48 3.95 14.16 21.69
C ARG A 48 2.70 14.55 22.49
N THR A 49 1.91 15.48 21.94
CA THR A 49 0.60 15.82 22.48
C THR A 49 -0.32 14.61 22.39
N LYS A 50 -1.16 14.40 23.41
CA LYS A 50 -2.23 13.39 23.38
C LYS A 50 -3.13 13.67 22.18
N LEU A 51 -3.33 12.66 21.33
CA LEU A 51 -4.21 12.79 20.18
C LEU A 51 -5.67 12.81 20.65
N SER A 52 -6.49 13.63 20.01
CA SER A 52 -7.94 13.52 20.10
C SER A 52 -8.41 12.20 19.46
N GLU A 53 -9.64 11.78 19.76
CA GLU A 53 -10.23 10.57 19.18
C GLU A 53 -10.24 10.64 17.64
N TYR A 54 -10.68 11.78 17.08
CA TYR A 54 -10.58 12.04 15.63
C TYR A 54 -9.15 11.91 15.12
N GLY A 55 -8.17 12.42 15.87
CA GLY A 55 -6.76 12.31 15.55
C GLY A 55 -6.31 10.85 15.42
N VAL A 56 -6.73 9.99 16.36
CA VAL A 56 -6.45 8.55 16.35
C VAL A 56 -7.06 7.88 15.12
N GLN A 57 -8.35 8.11 14.87
CA GLN A 57 -9.06 7.56 13.70
C GLN A 57 -8.43 8.03 12.37
N LEU A 58 -8.10 9.32 12.27
CA LEU A 58 -7.44 9.89 11.11
C LEU A 58 -6.07 9.24 10.87
N ARG A 59 -5.25 9.05 11.91
CA ARG A 59 -3.96 8.37 11.78
C ARG A 59 -4.13 6.94 11.29
N MET A 60 -5.06 6.19 11.88
CA MET A 60 -5.32 4.81 11.45
C MET A 60 -5.73 4.74 9.97
N LYS A 61 -6.64 5.61 9.53
CA LYS A 61 -7.02 5.74 8.11
C LYS A 61 -5.81 6.05 7.22
N GLN A 62 -5.01 7.06 7.61
CA GLN A 62 -3.83 7.46 6.84
C GLN A 62 -2.80 6.33 6.77
N LYS A 63 -2.60 5.57 7.85
CA LYS A 63 -1.71 4.41 7.90
C LYS A 63 -2.10 3.38 6.85
N VAL A 64 -3.35 2.90 6.88
CA VAL A 64 -3.85 1.89 5.93
C VAL A 64 -3.73 2.41 4.49
N LYS A 65 -4.21 3.63 4.20
CA LYS A 65 -4.11 4.22 2.87
C LYS A 65 -2.67 4.27 2.34
N ARG A 66 -1.71 4.63 3.20
CA ARG A 66 -0.28 4.74 2.84
C ARG A 66 0.38 3.39 2.62
N ILE A 67 0.02 2.37 3.40
CA ILE A 67 0.52 0.99 3.22
C ILE A 67 0.21 0.53 1.81
N TYR A 68 -1.04 0.68 1.35
CA TYR A 68 -1.47 0.28 0.01
C TYR A 68 -1.17 1.34 -1.08
N GLY A 69 -0.63 2.50 -0.72
CA GLY A 69 -0.24 3.54 -1.68
C GLY A 69 -1.39 4.17 -2.47
N LEU A 70 -2.59 4.23 -1.88
CA LEU A 70 -3.81 4.70 -2.55
C LEU A 70 -4.03 6.22 -2.41
N LEU A 71 -4.81 6.78 -3.33
CA LEU A 71 -5.39 8.12 -3.19
C LEU A 71 -6.58 8.10 -2.24
N GLU A 72 -6.90 9.25 -1.63
CA GLU A 72 -7.99 9.36 -0.66
C GLU A 72 -9.35 9.02 -1.28
N ALA A 73 -9.64 9.55 -2.47
CA ALA A 73 -10.90 9.28 -3.18
C ALA A 73 -11.06 7.79 -3.50
N GLN A 74 -9.98 7.14 -3.96
CA GLN A 74 -9.98 5.71 -4.24
C GLN A 74 -10.18 4.88 -2.97
N PHE A 75 -9.50 5.24 -1.88
CA PHE A 75 -9.67 4.58 -0.58
C PHE A 75 -11.09 4.73 -0.04
N ARG A 76 -11.69 5.93 -0.13
CA ARG A 76 -13.09 6.18 0.24
C ARG A 76 -14.05 5.32 -0.59
N SER A 77 -13.82 5.19 -1.90
CA SER A 77 -14.64 4.32 -2.75
C SER A 77 -14.58 2.85 -2.30
N TYR A 78 -13.40 2.35 -1.94
CA TYR A 78 -13.26 0.99 -1.39
C TYR A 78 -13.99 0.82 -0.06
N TYR A 79 -13.90 1.81 0.83
CA TYR A 79 -14.63 1.78 2.09
C TYR A 79 -16.15 1.71 1.87
N VAL A 80 -16.71 2.56 1.01
CA VAL A 80 -18.16 2.55 0.69
C VAL A 80 -18.59 1.21 0.06
N LYS A 81 -17.75 0.61 -0.80
CA LYS A 81 -18.03 -0.71 -1.36
C LYS A 81 -17.96 -1.82 -0.29
N SER A 82 -17.06 -1.68 0.67
CA SER A 82 -16.87 -2.67 1.75
C SER A 82 -17.97 -2.58 2.80
N SER A 83 -18.47 -1.37 3.10
CA SER A 83 -19.55 -1.15 4.07
C SER A 83 -20.92 -1.61 3.56
N ARG A 84 -21.08 -1.81 2.25
CA ARG A 84 -22.29 -2.36 1.63
C ARG A 84 -22.27 -3.90 1.55
N GLN A 85 -21.13 -4.53 1.78
CA GLN A 85 -21.01 -5.98 1.79
C GLN A 85 -21.45 -6.52 3.14
N LYS A 86 -22.05 -7.71 3.15
CA LYS A 86 -22.39 -8.44 4.39
C LYS A 86 -21.10 -8.77 5.17
N GLY A 87 -21.22 -8.84 6.49
CA GLY A 87 -20.10 -9.15 7.40
C GLY A 87 -19.41 -7.92 7.98
N VAL A 88 -18.19 -8.11 8.52
CA VAL A 88 -17.44 -7.06 9.22
C VAL A 88 -16.79 -6.10 8.21
N THR A 89 -17.22 -4.83 8.21
CA THR A 89 -16.75 -3.79 7.27
C THR A 89 -15.22 -3.65 7.22
N GLY A 90 -14.55 -3.75 8.36
CA GLY A 90 -13.09 -3.64 8.45
C GLY A 90 -12.37 -4.77 7.72
N GLU A 91 -12.84 -6.00 7.89
CA GLU A 91 -12.30 -7.18 7.20
C GLU A 91 -12.59 -7.13 5.71
N ASN A 92 -13.79 -6.72 5.31
CA ASN A 92 -14.16 -6.54 3.92
C ASN A 92 -13.26 -5.52 3.22
N LEU A 93 -12.95 -4.40 3.89
CA LEU A 93 -12.02 -3.41 3.38
C LEU A 93 -10.61 -3.99 3.18
N LEU A 94 -10.09 -4.69 4.19
CA LEU A 94 -8.77 -5.32 4.10
C LEU A 94 -8.71 -6.37 2.99
N ARG A 95 -9.75 -7.20 2.86
CA ARG A 95 -9.88 -8.19 1.78
C ARG A 95 -9.85 -7.51 0.42
N MET A 96 -10.65 -6.47 0.20
CA MET A 96 -10.65 -5.71 -1.05
C MET A 96 -9.28 -5.09 -1.38
N LEU A 97 -8.56 -4.60 -0.36
CA LEU A 97 -7.24 -3.99 -0.54
C LEU A 97 -6.16 -5.04 -0.84
N GLU A 98 -6.22 -6.19 -0.19
CA GLU A 98 -5.27 -7.29 -0.40
C GLU A 98 -5.48 -7.98 -1.77
N SER A 99 -6.72 -8.08 -2.26
CA SER A 99 -7.07 -8.67 -3.56
C SER A 99 -6.68 -7.84 -4.79
N ARG A 100 -6.12 -6.63 -4.61
CA ARG A 100 -5.69 -5.81 -5.75
C ARG A 100 -4.48 -6.43 -6.46
N LEU A 101 -4.47 -6.43 -7.79
CA LEU A 101 -3.39 -6.99 -8.60
C LEU A 101 -2.01 -6.41 -8.25
N ASP A 102 -1.89 -5.09 -8.06
CA ASP A 102 -0.61 -4.48 -7.67
C ASP A 102 -0.11 -4.92 -6.29
N ASN A 103 -1.03 -5.17 -5.36
CA ASN A 103 -0.70 -5.70 -4.05
C ASN A 103 -0.40 -7.20 -4.10
N VAL A 104 -1.15 -8.00 -4.85
CA VAL A 104 -0.90 -9.43 -5.00
C VAL A 104 0.46 -9.67 -5.67
N VAL A 105 0.82 -8.90 -6.70
CA VAL A 105 2.17 -8.95 -7.31
C VAL A 105 3.27 -8.70 -6.28
N TYR A 106 3.06 -7.77 -5.35
CA TYR A 106 3.99 -7.56 -4.24
C TYR A 106 3.98 -8.72 -3.23
N ARG A 107 2.80 -9.26 -2.87
CA ARG A 107 2.66 -10.39 -1.94
C ARG A 107 3.27 -11.69 -2.46
N LEU A 108 3.20 -11.92 -3.78
CA LEU A 108 3.83 -13.05 -4.47
C LEU A 108 5.35 -12.90 -4.61
N GLY A 109 5.93 -11.77 -4.20
CA GLY A 109 7.39 -11.55 -4.26
C GLY A 109 7.92 -11.13 -5.63
N PHE A 110 7.07 -10.98 -6.65
CA PHE A 110 7.49 -10.47 -7.97
C PHE A 110 7.99 -9.02 -7.94
N ALA A 111 7.70 -8.28 -6.88
CA ALA A 111 8.15 -6.91 -6.72
C ALA A 111 8.68 -6.66 -5.30
N PRO A 112 9.79 -5.91 -5.14
CA PRO A 112 10.36 -5.60 -3.82
C PRO A 112 9.50 -4.63 -3.00
N SER A 113 8.57 -3.91 -3.63
CA SER A 113 7.65 -2.99 -2.95
C SER A 113 6.35 -2.86 -3.73
N ARG A 114 5.26 -2.47 -3.04
CA ARG A 114 3.97 -2.17 -3.68
C ARG A 114 4.06 -1.12 -4.79
N LYS A 115 4.94 -0.13 -4.64
CA LYS A 115 5.19 0.89 -5.68
C LYS A 115 5.81 0.30 -6.93
N ALA A 116 6.75 -0.64 -6.77
CA ALA A 116 7.36 -1.36 -7.87
C ALA A 116 6.35 -2.33 -8.52
N GLY A 117 5.59 -3.08 -7.72
CA GLY A 117 4.54 -3.98 -8.23
C GLY A 117 3.51 -3.25 -9.08
N ARG A 118 3.06 -2.07 -8.64
CA ARG A 118 2.20 -1.20 -9.44
C ARG A 118 2.82 -0.81 -10.79
N GLN A 119 4.11 -0.46 -10.80
CA GLN A 119 4.79 -0.08 -12.04
C GLN A 119 4.89 -1.28 -12.99
N LEU A 120 5.23 -2.46 -12.47
CA LEU A 120 5.32 -3.67 -13.25
C LEU A 120 3.97 -4.07 -13.88
N VAL A 121 2.87 -3.90 -13.13
CA VAL A 121 1.51 -4.08 -13.66
C VAL A 121 1.22 -3.06 -14.75
N LEU A 122 1.48 -1.76 -14.53
CA LEU A 122 1.24 -0.72 -15.54
C LEU A 122 2.02 -0.94 -16.84
N HIS A 123 3.24 -1.46 -16.74
CA HIS A 123 4.06 -1.80 -17.90
C HIS A 123 3.62 -3.09 -18.61
N GLY A 124 2.65 -3.82 -18.05
CA GLY A 124 2.04 -4.96 -18.71
C GLY A 124 2.87 -6.24 -18.64
N HIS A 125 3.63 -6.44 -17.56
CA HIS A 125 4.44 -7.65 -17.36
C HIS A 125 3.62 -8.87 -16.91
N PHE A 126 2.33 -8.72 -16.63
CA PHE A 126 1.49 -9.79 -16.08
C PHE A 126 0.31 -10.15 -16.97
N LEU A 127 -0.08 -11.42 -16.89
CA LEU A 127 -1.30 -12.00 -17.41
C LEU A 127 -2.15 -12.50 -16.23
N VAL A 128 -3.46 -12.30 -16.30
CA VAL A 128 -4.43 -12.88 -15.37
C VAL A 128 -5.34 -13.79 -16.17
N ASN A 129 -5.35 -15.09 -15.84
CA ASN A 129 -6.09 -16.13 -16.58
C ASN A 129 -5.78 -16.09 -18.09
N GLY A 130 -4.50 -15.91 -18.45
CA GLY A 130 -4.02 -15.80 -19.83
C GLY A 130 -4.26 -14.45 -20.52
N LYS A 131 -5.04 -13.53 -19.91
CA LYS A 131 -5.34 -12.22 -20.49
C LYS A 131 -4.40 -11.14 -20.00
N PHE A 132 -4.03 -10.22 -20.88
CA PHE A 132 -3.22 -9.05 -20.55
C PHE A 132 -3.98 -8.11 -19.62
N VAL A 133 -3.37 -7.77 -18.47
CA VAL A 133 -3.95 -6.82 -17.51
C VAL A 133 -2.88 -5.83 -17.07
N ASN A 134 -3.07 -4.56 -17.43
CA ASN A 134 -2.20 -3.44 -17.03
C ASN A 134 -2.82 -2.51 -15.98
N VAL A 135 -3.92 -2.91 -15.36
CA VAL A 135 -4.67 -2.09 -14.40
C VAL A 135 -4.31 -2.48 -12.97
N PRO A 136 -3.60 -1.64 -12.20
CA PRO A 136 -3.20 -1.96 -10.82
C PRO A 136 -4.36 -2.21 -9.86
N SER A 137 -5.49 -1.55 -10.10
CA SER A 137 -6.71 -1.66 -9.30
C SER A 137 -7.61 -2.83 -9.67
N TYR A 138 -7.17 -3.70 -10.57
CA TYR A 138 -7.87 -4.94 -10.88
C TYR A 138 -8.02 -5.76 -9.60
N ILE A 139 -9.23 -6.23 -9.30
CA ILE A 139 -9.54 -7.02 -8.11
C ILE A 139 -9.56 -8.49 -8.53
N LEU A 140 -8.60 -9.24 -8.02
CA LEU A 140 -8.51 -10.69 -8.25
C LEU A 140 -9.57 -11.40 -7.42
N ARG A 141 -10.08 -12.48 -8.00
CA ARG A 141 -10.99 -13.43 -7.35
C ARG A 141 -10.20 -14.67 -6.93
N PRO A 142 -10.69 -15.40 -5.91
CA PRO A 142 -10.17 -16.73 -5.62
C PRO A 142 -10.21 -17.60 -6.88
N GLY A 143 -9.10 -18.31 -7.15
CA GLY A 143 -8.94 -19.13 -8.35
C GLY A 143 -8.29 -18.42 -9.54
N ASP A 144 -8.10 -17.10 -9.51
CA ASP A 144 -7.39 -16.39 -10.57
C ASP A 144 -5.91 -16.77 -10.61
N VAL A 145 -5.40 -17.07 -11.81
CA VAL A 145 -4.01 -17.41 -12.07
C VAL A 145 -3.25 -16.18 -12.59
N VAL A 146 -2.30 -15.69 -11.80
CA VAL A 146 -1.43 -14.57 -12.16
C VAL A 146 -0.10 -15.10 -12.68
N MET A 147 0.25 -14.78 -13.93
CA MET A 147 1.49 -15.22 -14.57
C MET A 147 2.32 -14.04 -15.08
N VAL A 148 3.64 -14.19 -15.06
CA VAL A 148 4.54 -13.26 -15.76
C VAL A 148 4.51 -13.58 -17.25
N ARG A 149 4.27 -12.55 -18.08
CA ARG A 149 4.28 -12.64 -19.53
C ARG A 149 5.66 -13.09 -20.02
N GLU A 150 5.71 -14.00 -20.99
CA GLU A 150 6.97 -14.58 -21.49
C GLU A 150 7.99 -13.53 -21.94
N LYS A 151 7.55 -12.49 -22.64
CA LYS A 151 8.40 -11.36 -23.08
C LYS A 151 9.08 -10.60 -21.94
N SER A 152 8.59 -10.75 -20.71
CA SER A 152 9.09 -10.07 -19.52
C SER A 152 9.92 -10.98 -18.61
N ARG A 153 10.15 -12.24 -19.03
CA ARG A 153 11.01 -13.20 -18.31
C ARG A 153 12.46 -13.19 -18.80
N LYS A 154 12.70 -12.63 -19.98
CA LYS A 154 14.04 -12.34 -20.52
C LYS A 154 14.51 -11.00 -19.98
#